data_AF-A0AB38D4H3-F1
#
_entry.id   AF-A0AB38D4H3-F1
#
_cell.length_a   1.000
_cell.length_b   1.000
_cell.length_c   1.000
_cell.angle_alpha   90.00
_cell.angle_beta   90.00
_cell.angle_gamma   90.00
#
_symmetry.space_group_name_H-M   'P 1'
#
loop_
_entity.id
_entity.type
_entity.pdbx_description
1 polymer ?
#
loop_
_entity_poly.entity_id
_entity_poly.type
_entity_poly.pdbx_seq_one_letter_code
_entity_poly.pdbx_strand_id
1 'polypeptide(L)'
;MNRPQPQLDPPRLELAAGLYDMAAWQLDTFLDDAVGYGISPQDAASLQLLVDLIRWQAQGYRRRAATMRADAEIVAAYFAGDPVVPDNPAAFEASISRSEAPPFPRQSTTIDYVLLQAVRDSLAEAHAVLSQGCRAEMTHAAKQAAALYSWCHPPLSV
;
A
#
# COMPACT_ATOMS: atom_id res chain seq x y z
N MET A 1 -31.09 15.24 12.46
CA MET A 1 -30.37 13.97 12.65
C MET A 1 -29.24 13.90 11.63
N ASN A 2 -28.00 14.18 12.04
CA ASN A 2 -26.84 13.89 11.19
C ASN A 2 -26.69 12.38 11.13
N ARG A 3 -26.88 11.77 9.95
CA ARG A 3 -26.46 10.37 9.76
C ARG A 3 -24.95 10.33 10.01
N PRO A 4 -24.43 9.39 10.83
CA PRO A 4 -22.99 9.20 10.92
C PRO A 4 -22.47 8.94 9.51
N GLN A 5 -21.54 9.78 9.04
CA GLN A 5 -20.90 9.53 7.76
C GLN A 5 -20.17 8.18 7.86
N PRO A 6 -20.32 7.30 6.86
CA PRO A 6 -19.61 6.02 6.87
C PRO A 6 -18.10 6.30 6.95
N GLN A 7 -17.41 5.61 7.86
CA GLN A 7 -15.95 5.64 7.91
C GLN A 7 -15.41 4.87 6.71
N LEU A 8 -15.18 5.59 5.61
CA LEU A 8 -14.72 5.01 4.34
C LEU A 8 -13.19 4.87 4.26
N ASP A 9 -12.45 5.46 5.20
CA ASP A 9 -10.98 5.40 5.19
C ASP A 9 -10.42 3.98 5.45
N PRO A 10 -10.92 3.18 6.42
CA PRO A 10 -10.45 1.80 6.59
C PRO A 10 -10.70 0.91 5.35
N PRO A 11 -11.91 0.90 4.74
CA PRO A 11 -12.13 0.20 3.48
C PRO A 11 -11.24 0.68 2.32
N ARG A 12 -10.94 2.00 2.22
CA ARG A 12 -10.02 2.53 1.20
C ARG A 12 -8.60 2.01 1.37
N LEU A 13 -8.11 1.95 2.61
CA LEU A 13 -6.79 1.40 2.92
C LEU A 13 -6.70 -0.09 2.55
N GLU A 14 -7.76 -0.87 2.80
CA GLU A 14 -7.80 -2.28 2.43
C GLU A 14 -7.87 -2.50 0.92
N LEU A 15 -8.65 -1.69 0.21
CA LEU A 15 -8.69 -1.72 -1.25
C LEU A 15 -7.32 -1.37 -1.84
N ALA A 16 -6.68 -0.31 -1.34
CA ALA A 16 -5.33 0.05 -1.74
C ALA A 16 -4.31 -1.07 -1.45
N ALA A 17 -4.44 -1.76 -0.30
CA ALA A 17 -3.60 -2.92 0.01
C ALA A 17 -3.81 -4.07 -0.98
N GLY A 18 -5.04 -4.32 -1.42
CA GLY A 18 -5.33 -5.32 -2.46
C GLY A 18 -4.72 -4.95 -3.82
N LEU A 19 -4.78 -3.67 -4.21
CA LEU A 19 -4.14 -3.16 -5.44
C LEU A 19 -2.62 -3.27 -5.37
N TYR A 20 -2.03 -3.06 -4.19
CA TYR A 20 -0.60 -3.24 -3.96
C TYR A 20 -0.20 -4.72 -4.05
N ASP A 21 -0.99 -5.65 -3.50
CA ASP A 21 -0.72 -7.08 -3.64
C ASP A 21 -0.78 -7.52 -5.12
N MET A 22 -1.74 -6.98 -5.88
CA MET A 22 -1.82 -7.22 -7.33
C MET A 22 -0.58 -6.70 -8.06
N ALA A 23 -0.15 -5.47 -7.75
CA ALA A 23 1.07 -4.89 -8.32
C ALA A 23 2.32 -5.72 -7.97
N ALA A 24 2.44 -6.18 -6.71
CA ALA A 24 3.53 -7.04 -6.28
C ALA A 24 3.53 -8.37 -7.04
N TRP A 25 2.37 -9.03 -7.17
CA TRP A 25 2.24 -10.29 -7.90
C TRP A 25 2.61 -10.17 -9.39
N GLN A 26 2.24 -9.07 -10.03
CA GLN A 26 2.63 -8.79 -11.42
C GLN A 26 4.16 -8.66 -11.54
N LEU A 27 4.80 -7.98 -10.59
CA LEU A 27 6.26 -7.85 -10.54
C LEU A 27 6.96 -9.18 -10.26
N ASP A 28 6.43 -10.01 -9.35
CA ASP A 28 6.94 -11.36 -9.08
C ASP A 28 6.95 -12.20 -10.37
N THR A 29 5.89 -12.11 -11.19
CA THR A 29 5.80 -12.83 -12.46
C THR A 29 6.94 -12.46 -13.41
N PHE A 30 7.35 -11.19 -13.43
CA PHE A 30 8.50 -10.75 -14.22
C PHE A 30 9.83 -11.23 -13.63
N LEU A 31 9.92 -11.34 -12.30
CA LEU A 31 11.12 -11.82 -11.61
C LEU A 31 11.31 -13.33 -11.80
N ASP A 32 10.23 -14.11 -11.81
CA ASP A 32 10.25 -15.56 -12.03
C ASP A 32 10.82 -15.94 -13.41
N ASP A 33 10.59 -15.10 -14.43
CA ASP A 33 11.17 -15.25 -15.78
C ASP A 33 11.99 -14.01 -16.21
N ALA A 34 12.82 -13.49 -15.31
CA ALA A 34 13.60 -12.28 -15.56
C ALA A 34 14.44 -12.36 -16.85
N VAL A 35 14.97 -13.54 -17.17
CA VAL A 35 15.75 -13.77 -18.39
C VAL A 35 14.87 -13.69 -19.65
N GLY A 36 13.67 -14.27 -19.63
CA GLY A 36 12.72 -14.20 -20.74
C GLY A 36 12.24 -12.77 -21.03
N TYR A 37 12.17 -11.93 -19.99
CA TYR A 37 11.84 -10.50 -20.10
C TYR A 37 13.05 -9.59 -20.36
N GLY A 38 14.26 -10.13 -20.49
CA GLY A 38 15.48 -9.34 -20.73
C GLY A 38 15.90 -8.45 -19.56
N ILE A 39 15.46 -8.79 -18.34
CA ILE A 39 15.75 -8.02 -17.12
C ILE A 39 17.15 -8.38 -16.62
N SER A 40 18.00 -7.38 -16.44
CA SER A 40 19.36 -7.59 -15.92
C SER A 40 19.33 -8.02 -14.44
N PRO A 41 20.35 -8.73 -13.92
CA PRO A 41 20.39 -9.10 -12.50
C PRO A 41 20.30 -7.90 -11.54
N GLN A 42 20.86 -6.76 -11.95
CA GLN A 42 20.80 -5.52 -11.16
C GLN A 42 19.38 -4.95 -11.14
N ASP A 43 18.68 -4.99 -12.27
CA ASP A 43 17.29 -4.55 -12.36
C ASP A 43 16.34 -5.47 -11.60
N ALA A 44 16.57 -6.78 -11.68
CA ALA A 44 15.83 -7.77 -10.90
C ALA A 44 15.98 -7.52 -9.40
N ALA A 45 17.18 -7.16 -8.92
CA ALA A 45 17.38 -6.79 -7.52
C ALA A 45 16.61 -5.51 -7.13
N SER A 46 16.59 -4.49 -7.99
CA SER A 46 15.80 -3.27 -7.76
C SER A 46 14.29 -3.55 -7.77
N LEU A 47 13.81 -4.42 -8.67
CA LEU A 47 12.42 -4.85 -8.72
C LEU A 47 12.04 -5.67 -7.49
N GLN A 48 12.92 -6.55 -7.00
CA GLN A 48 12.68 -7.29 -5.76
C GLN A 48 12.52 -6.34 -4.56
N LEU A 49 13.39 -5.33 -4.45
CA LEU A 49 13.25 -4.31 -3.40
C LEU A 49 11.95 -3.51 -3.54
N LEU A 50 11.50 -3.24 -4.77
CA LEU A 50 10.21 -2.61 -5.02
C LEU A 50 9.05 -3.50 -4.55
N VAL A 51 9.07 -4.78 -4.89
CA VAL A 51 8.09 -5.78 -4.45
C VAL A 51 8.02 -5.83 -2.93
N ASP A 52 9.18 -5.93 -2.27
CA ASP A 52 9.26 -5.98 -0.82
C ASP A 52 8.68 -4.71 -0.18
N LEU A 53 8.99 -3.53 -0.74
CA LEU A 53 8.45 -2.27 -0.29
C LEU A 53 6.93 -2.16 -0.52
N ILE A 54 6.41 -2.63 -1.65
CA ILE A 54 4.97 -2.64 -1.97
C ILE A 54 4.22 -3.55 -0.98
N ARG A 55 4.70 -4.79 -0.79
CA ARG A 55 4.13 -5.73 0.19
C ARG A 55 4.21 -5.15 1.60
N TRP A 56 5.32 -4.48 1.92
CA TRP A 56 5.43 -3.75 3.16
C TRP A 56 4.34 -2.66 3.23
N GLN A 57 4.16 -1.77 2.27
CA GLN A 57 3.09 -0.77 2.36
C GLN A 57 1.69 -1.38 2.48
N ALA A 58 1.38 -2.44 1.72
CA ALA A 58 0.08 -3.14 1.77
C ALA A 58 -0.25 -3.66 3.18
N GLN A 59 0.69 -4.35 3.82
CA GLN A 59 0.52 -4.81 5.20
C GLN A 59 0.36 -3.63 6.17
N GLY A 60 1.07 -2.52 5.95
CA GLY A 60 0.91 -1.29 6.73
C GLY A 60 -0.50 -0.71 6.65
N TYR A 61 -1.08 -0.66 5.46
CA TYR A 61 -2.45 -0.18 5.24
C TYR A 61 -3.49 -1.07 5.92
N ARG A 62 -3.36 -2.40 5.83
CA ARG A 62 -4.24 -3.34 6.55
C ARG A 62 -4.20 -3.13 8.06
N ARG A 63 -3.00 -3.01 8.62
CA ARG A 63 -2.81 -2.75 10.05
C ARG A 63 -3.44 -1.42 10.45
N ARG A 64 -3.25 -0.37 9.63
CA ARG A 64 -3.84 0.93 9.90
C ARG A 64 -5.37 0.89 9.83
N ALA A 65 -5.94 0.20 8.85
CA ALA A 65 -7.38 0.00 8.75
C ALA A 65 -7.93 -0.71 10.01
N ALA A 66 -7.25 -1.75 10.50
CA ALA A 66 -7.61 -2.43 11.73
C ALA A 66 -7.54 -1.51 12.96
N THR A 67 -6.46 -0.73 13.12
CA THR A 67 -6.36 0.26 14.20
C THR A 67 -7.46 1.31 14.14
N MET A 68 -7.77 1.84 12.96
CA MET A 68 -8.83 2.86 12.81
C MET A 68 -10.21 2.32 13.20
N ARG A 69 -10.51 1.04 12.90
CA ARG A 69 -11.75 0.40 13.34
C ARG A 69 -11.76 0.20 14.85
N ALA A 70 -10.66 -0.31 15.42
CA ALA A 70 -10.52 -0.49 16.85
C ALA A 70 -10.69 0.83 17.62
N ASP A 71 -10.08 1.92 17.15
CA ASP A 71 -10.24 3.26 17.73
C ASP A 71 -11.70 3.71 17.69
N ALA A 72 -12.42 3.43 16.60
CA ALA A 72 -13.84 3.75 16.48
C ALA A 72 -14.72 2.92 17.43
N GLU A 73 -14.43 1.63 17.58
CA GLU A 73 -15.10 0.71 18.51
C GLU A 73 -14.89 1.16 19.97
N ILE A 74 -13.65 1.45 20.36
CA ILE A 74 -13.29 1.97 21.69
C ILE A 74 -14.05 3.25 22.01
N VAL A 75 -14.09 4.21 21.08
CA VAL A 75 -14.82 5.47 21.27
C VAL A 75 -16.33 5.20 21.42
N ALA A 76 -16.90 4.32 20.60
CA ALA A 76 -18.31 3.97 20.71
C ALA A 76 -18.65 3.29 22.05
N ALA A 77 -17.85 2.31 22.48
CA ALA A 77 -18.03 1.61 23.75
C ALA A 77 -17.94 2.56 24.95
N TYR A 78 -16.98 3.49 24.94
CA TYR A 78 -16.84 4.51 25.98
C TYR A 78 -18.12 5.32 26.18
N PHE A 79 -18.77 5.75 25.08
CA PHE A 79 -20.01 6.51 25.15
C PHE A 79 -21.24 5.65 25.45
N ALA A 80 -21.21 4.36 25.15
CA ALA A 80 -22.27 3.41 25.47
C ALA A 80 -22.21 2.92 26.94
N GLY A 81 -21.09 3.10 27.63
CA GLY A 81 -20.85 2.55 28.97
C GLY A 81 -20.45 1.07 28.96
N ASP A 82 -20.07 0.56 27.79
CA ASP A 82 -19.64 -0.82 27.58
C ASP A 82 -18.12 -0.97 27.85
N PRO A 83 -17.61 -2.21 28.03
CA PRO A 83 -16.17 -2.46 28.14
C PRO A 83 -15.41 -1.91 26.93
N VAL A 84 -14.37 -1.12 27.19
CA VAL A 84 -13.56 -0.46 26.17
C VAL A 84 -12.46 -1.40 25.66
N VAL A 85 -12.86 -2.44 24.93
CA VAL A 85 -11.94 -3.41 24.31
C VAL A 85 -12.41 -3.69 22.88
N PRO A 86 -11.53 -3.63 21.87
CA PRO A 86 -11.89 -4.02 20.50
C PRO A 86 -12.28 -5.51 20.41
N ASP A 87 -13.26 -5.82 19.57
CA ASP A 87 -13.83 -7.17 19.47
C ASP A 87 -13.01 -8.09 18.54
N ASN A 88 -12.01 -7.53 17.86
CA ASN A 88 -11.26 -8.18 16.79
C ASN A 88 -9.78 -8.41 17.17
N PRO A 89 -9.26 -9.66 17.11
CA PRO A 89 -7.85 -9.95 17.37
C PRO A 89 -6.87 -9.22 16.43
N ALA A 90 -7.30 -8.84 15.23
CA ALA A 90 -6.50 -8.03 14.31
C ALA A 90 -6.12 -6.66 14.89
N ALA A 91 -6.90 -6.12 15.83
CA ALA A 91 -6.56 -4.88 16.53
C ALA A 91 -5.32 -5.05 17.41
N PHE A 92 -5.23 -6.18 18.12
CA PHE A 92 -4.06 -6.52 18.92
C PHE A 92 -2.82 -6.74 18.04
N GLU A 93 -2.94 -7.52 16.96
CA GLU A 93 -1.84 -7.75 16.01
C GLU A 93 -1.36 -6.45 15.36
N ALA A 94 -2.29 -5.56 15.01
CA ALA A 94 -1.97 -4.25 14.47
C ALA A 94 -1.20 -3.36 15.45
N SER A 95 -1.34 -3.56 16.76
CA SER A 95 -0.64 -2.79 17.80
C SER A 95 0.83 -3.18 18.00
N ILE A 96 1.24 -4.38 17.56
CA ILE A 96 2.62 -4.89 17.74
C ILE A 96 3.60 -4.06 16.91
N SER A 97 4.86 -3.85 17.31
CA SER A 97 5.80 -3.13 16.44
C SER A 97 6.00 -3.85 15.10
N ARG A 98 6.09 -3.06 14.02
CA ARG A 98 6.28 -3.56 12.67
C ARG A 98 7.78 -3.66 12.34
N SER A 99 8.15 -4.61 11.48
CA SER A 99 9.49 -4.62 10.86
C SER A 99 9.78 -3.30 10.13
N GLU A 100 11.06 -2.93 10.11
CA GLU A 100 11.54 -1.74 9.41
C GLU A 100 11.15 -1.77 7.93
N ALA A 101 10.96 -0.58 7.34
CA ALA A 101 10.64 -0.45 5.93
C ALA A 101 11.86 -0.84 5.08
N PRO A 102 11.67 -1.63 4.01
CA PRO A 102 12.70 -1.81 3.00
C PRO A 102 13.12 -0.45 2.42
N PRO A 103 14.39 -0.28 2.01
CA PRO A 103 14.83 0.95 1.37
C PRO A 103 14.11 1.17 0.05
N PHE A 104 13.87 2.43 -0.31
CA PHE A 104 13.32 2.76 -1.63
C PHE A 104 14.35 2.40 -2.72
N PRO A 105 13.99 1.56 -3.70
CA PRO A 105 14.95 1.08 -4.70
C PRO A 105 15.42 2.23 -5.59
N ARG A 106 16.68 2.13 -6.04
CA ARG A 106 17.16 3.01 -7.11
C ARG A 106 16.36 2.72 -8.38
N GLN A 107 16.07 3.77 -9.14
CA GLN A 107 15.37 3.63 -10.41
C GLN A 107 16.24 2.82 -11.36
N SER A 108 15.64 1.82 -12.02
CA SER A 108 16.30 1.11 -13.11
C SER A 108 16.51 2.06 -14.30
N THR A 109 17.56 1.85 -15.07
CA THR A 109 17.80 2.59 -16.32
C THR A 109 17.62 1.73 -17.57
N THR A 110 17.41 0.43 -17.39
CA THR A 110 17.53 -0.59 -18.45
C THR A 110 16.31 -1.49 -18.56
N ILE A 111 15.36 -1.44 -17.62
CA ILE A 111 14.07 -2.12 -17.75
C ILE A 111 13.27 -1.53 -18.91
N ASP A 112 12.64 -2.39 -19.70
CA ASP A 112 11.57 -1.97 -20.59
C ASP A 112 10.34 -1.54 -19.78
N TYR A 113 10.16 -0.23 -19.67
CA TYR A 113 9.06 0.37 -18.93
C TYR A 113 7.68 0.03 -19.49
N VAL A 114 7.55 -0.50 -20.71
CA VAL A 114 6.28 -1.01 -21.21
C VAL A 114 5.78 -2.17 -20.34
N LEU A 115 6.68 -3.02 -19.84
CA LEU A 115 6.33 -4.15 -18.96
C LEU A 115 5.64 -3.70 -17.67
N LEU A 116 5.99 -2.51 -17.17
CA LEU A 116 5.45 -1.97 -15.91
C LEU A 116 4.07 -1.32 -16.06
N GLN A 117 3.41 -1.41 -17.21
CA GLN A 117 2.10 -0.77 -17.43
C GLN A 117 1.02 -1.25 -16.46
N ALA A 118 0.86 -2.56 -16.30
CA ALA A 118 -0.16 -3.12 -15.40
C ALA A 118 0.09 -2.73 -13.92
N VAL A 119 1.36 -2.60 -13.55
CA VAL A 119 1.80 -2.16 -12.22
C VAL A 119 1.45 -0.70 -12.02
N ARG A 120 1.72 0.16 -13.03
CA ARG A 120 1.32 1.56 -13.03
C ARG A 120 -0.19 1.73 -12.86
N ASP A 121 -1.00 0.94 -13.57
CA ASP A 121 -2.46 1.04 -13.50
C ASP A 121 -2.96 0.72 -12.08
N SER A 122 -2.44 -0.35 -11.48
CA SER A 122 -2.78 -0.74 -10.10
C SER A 122 -2.39 0.34 -9.07
N LEU A 123 -1.21 0.94 -9.23
CA LEU A 123 -0.72 2.01 -8.35
C LEU A 123 -1.46 3.34 -8.56
N ALA A 124 -1.85 3.64 -9.80
CA ALA A 124 -2.66 4.81 -10.12
C ALA A 124 -4.07 4.70 -9.51
N GLU A 125 -4.69 3.52 -9.60
CA GLU A 125 -5.97 3.25 -8.95
C GLU A 125 -5.85 3.36 -7.43
N ALA A 126 -4.79 2.79 -6.84
CA ALA A 126 -4.55 2.90 -5.41
C ALA A 126 -4.37 4.37 -4.98
N HIS A 127 -3.61 5.15 -5.75
CA HIS A 127 -3.47 6.59 -5.52
C HIS A 127 -4.82 7.32 -5.57
N ALA A 128 -5.67 7.01 -6.55
CA ALA A 128 -6.99 7.63 -6.68
C ALA A 128 -7.89 7.30 -5.49
N VAL A 129 -7.93 6.04 -5.06
CA VAL A 129 -8.69 5.58 -3.87
C VAL A 129 -8.21 6.29 -2.61
N LEU A 130 -6.88 6.36 -2.40
CA LEU A 130 -6.29 6.98 -1.22
C LEU A 130 -6.48 8.49 -1.18
N SER A 131 -6.44 9.16 -2.35
CA SER A 131 -6.62 10.61 -2.47
C SER A 131 -8.03 11.09 -2.11
N GLN A 132 -9.02 10.19 -2.12
CA GLN A 132 -10.39 10.49 -1.65
C GLN A 132 -10.55 10.35 -0.13
N GLY A 133 -9.49 9.96 0.58
CA GLY A 133 -9.50 9.86 2.04
C GLY A 133 -9.47 11.23 2.72
N CYS A 134 -10.04 11.32 3.92
CA CYS A 134 -10.25 12.61 4.59
C CYS A 134 -9.14 12.99 5.57
N ARG A 135 -8.31 12.03 6.00
CA ARG A 135 -7.27 12.23 7.03
C ARG A 135 -5.90 12.51 6.42
N ALA A 136 -5.03 13.20 7.16
CA ALA A 136 -3.65 13.49 6.75
C ALA A 136 -2.84 12.22 6.40
N GLU A 137 -3.14 11.11 7.07
CA GLU A 137 -2.56 9.81 6.79
C GLU A 137 -2.92 9.29 5.39
N MET A 138 -4.14 9.56 4.92
CA MET A 138 -4.57 9.22 3.57
C MET A 138 -3.82 10.04 2.53
N THR A 139 -3.59 11.33 2.81
CA THR A 139 -2.71 12.17 1.97
C THR A 139 -1.29 11.63 1.93
N HIS A 140 -0.75 11.13 3.04
CA HIS A 140 0.58 10.52 3.06
C HIS A 140 0.61 9.21 2.26
N ALA A 141 -0.38 8.34 2.43
CA ALA A 141 -0.52 7.10 1.67
C ALA A 141 -0.65 7.39 0.16
N ALA A 142 -1.45 8.38 -0.24
CA ALA A 142 -1.57 8.80 -1.63
C ALA A 142 -0.23 9.28 -2.21
N LYS A 143 0.59 10.01 -1.45
CA LYS A 143 1.95 10.40 -1.87
C LYS A 143 2.88 9.21 -2.05
N GLN A 144 2.79 8.20 -1.18
CA GLN A 144 3.57 6.97 -1.31
C GLN A 144 3.18 6.20 -2.58
N ALA A 145 1.88 6.06 -2.87
CA ALA A 145 1.39 5.46 -4.11
C ALA A 145 1.89 6.23 -5.34
N ALA A 146 1.87 7.56 -5.31
CA ALA A 146 2.39 8.39 -6.38
C ALA A 146 3.91 8.22 -6.59
N ALA A 147 4.69 8.05 -5.51
CA ALA A 147 6.13 7.79 -5.60
C ALA A 147 6.43 6.43 -6.25
N LEU A 148 5.70 5.38 -5.88
CA LEU A 148 5.81 4.05 -6.49
C LEU A 148 5.38 4.08 -7.96
N TYR A 149 4.29 4.79 -8.26
CA TYR A 149 3.83 5.01 -9.64
C TYR A 149 4.91 5.71 -10.47
N SER A 150 5.52 6.78 -9.94
CA SER A 150 6.60 7.51 -10.60
C SER A 150 7.84 6.66 -10.83
N TRP A 151 8.17 5.74 -9.92
CA TRP A 151 9.29 4.82 -10.10
C TRP A 151 9.09 3.91 -11.32
N CYS A 152 7.83 3.53 -11.57
CA CYS A 152 7.44 2.70 -12.71
C CYS A 152 7.42 3.48 -14.04
N HIS A 153 7.85 4.74 -14.08
CA HIS A 153 8.03 5.50 -15.32
C HIS A 153 9.51 5.63 -15.69
N PRO A 154 9.83 5.79 -16.98
CA PRO A 154 11.20 6.08 -17.39
C PRO A 154 11.69 7.37 -16.70
N PRO A 155 12.98 7.42 -16.29
CA PRO A 155 13.54 8.63 -15.73
C PRO A 155 13.42 9.76 -16.76
N LEU A 156 12.98 10.93 -16.32
CA LEU A 156 12.96 12.11 -17.19
C LEU A 156 14.41 12.38 -17.63
N SER A 157 14.64 12.41 -18.93
CA SER A 157 15.93 12.80 -19.49
C SER A 157 16.21 14.25 -19.07
N VAL A 158 17.22 14.45 -18.23
CA VAL A 158 17.72 15.78 -17.83
C VAL A 158 18.74 16.26 -18.86
#